data_AF-A0A6L7CYG7-F1
#
_entry.id   AF-A0A6L7CYG7-F1
#
_cell.length_a   1.000
_cell.length_b   1.000
_cell.length_c   1.000
_cell.angle_alpha   90.00
_cell.angle_beta   90.00
_cell.angle_gamma   90.00
#
_symmetry.space_group_name_H-M   'P 1'
#
loop_
_entity.id
_entity.type
_entity.pdbx_description
1 polymer ?
#
loop_
_entity_poly.entity_id
_entity_poly.type
_entity_poly.pdbx_seq_one_letter_code
_entity_poly.pdbx_strand_id
1 'polypeptide(L)' 'TLPVIGVTANALAEEKQRCLESGMDSCLSKPVTLDVIKQTLTVYAERVRKSRES' A
#
# COMPACT_ATOMS: atom_id res chain seq x y z
N THR A 1 -6.11 -5.42 12.40
CA THR A 1 -5.75 -6.15 11.16
C THR A 1 -4.40 -5.63 10.66
N LEU A 2 -3.61 -6.45 9.95
CA LEU A 2 -2.31 -6.02 9.41
C LEU A 2 -2.50 -5.39 8.02
N PRO A 3 -1.83 -4.28 7.69
CA PRO A 3 -2.00 -3.65 6.39
C PRO A 3 -1.38 -4.47 5.26
N VAL A 4 -2.09 -4.58 4.13
CA VAL A 4 -1.63 -5.30 2.93
C VAL A 4 -1.39 -4.33 1.79
N ILE A 5 -0.15 -4.27 1.30
CA ILE A 5 0.25 -3.40 0.19
C ILE A 5 0.60 -4.28 -1.01
N GLY A 6 -0.21 -4.22 -2.06
CA GLY A 6 0.02 -4.91 -3.32
C GLY A 6 1.07 -4.23 -4.18
N VAL A 7 1.77 -5.01 -5.02
CA VAL A 7 2.68 -4.47 -6.05
C VAL A 7 2.35 -5.09 -7.40
N THR A 8 1.84 -4.30 -8.32
CA THR A 8 1.41 -4.73 -9.67
C THR A 8 2.40 -4.33 -10.74
N ALA A 9 2.56 -5.16 -11.77
CA ALA A 9 3.29 -4.79 -13.00
C ALA A 9 2.47 -3.91 -13.94
N ASN A 10 1.15 -3.86 -13.76
CA ASN A 10 0.24 -3.12 -14.61
C ASN A 10 -0.33 -1.92 -13.84
N ALA A 11 0.05 -0.71 -14.23
CA ALA A 11 -0.27 0.55 -13.55
C ALA A 11 -1.68 1.08 -13.82
N LEU A 12 -2.54 0.31 -14.50
CA LEU A 12 -3.87 0.77 -14.87
C LEU A 12 -4.64 1.21 -13.62
N ALA A 13 -5.21 2.42 -13.69
CA ALA A 13 -5.95 3.00 -12.57
C ALA A 13 -7.12 2.10 -12.15
N GLU A 14 -7.75 1.39 -13.10
CA GLU A 14 -8.79 0.41 -12.78
C GLU A 14 -8.25 -0.79 -12.01
N GLU A 15 -7.02 -1.24 -12.27
CA GLU A 15 -6.38 -2.35 -11.56
C GLU A 15 -6.15 -1.98 -10.09
N LYS A 16 -5.68 -0.74 -9.84
CA LYS A 16 -5.46 -0.21 -8.49
C LYS A 16 -6.76 -0.18 -7.70
N GLN A 17 -7.86 0.25 -8.33
CA GLN A 17 -9.16 0.32 -7.69
C GLN A 17 -9.68 -1.08 -7.32
N ARG A 18 -9.57 -2.05 -8.24
CA ARG A 18 -9.94 -3.45 -7.96
C ARG A 18 -9.13 -4.06 -6.82
N CYS A 19 -7.83 -3.75 -6.74
CA CYS A 19 -6.99 -4.20 -5.62
C CYS A 19 -7.47 -3.64 -4.27
N LEU A 20 -7.83 -2.36 -4.22
CA LEU A 20 -8.38 -1.72 -3.01
C LEU A 20 -9.72 -2.33 -2.60
N GLU A 21 -10.61 -2.56 -3.58
CA GLU A 21 -11.92 -3.19 -3.36
C GLU A 21 -11.80 -4.65 -2.89
N SER A 22 -10.72 -5.33 -3.25
CA SER A 22 -10.43 -6.70 -2.80
C SER A 22 -9.93 -6.76 -1.34
N GLY A 23 -9.84 -5.63 -0.64
CA GLY A 23 -9.43 -5.56 0.77
C GLY A 23 -7.94 -5.27 0.98
N MET A 24 -7.20 -4.85 -0.06
CA MET A 24 -5.85 -4.31 0.12
C MET A 24 -5.91 -2.87 0.62
N ASP A 25 -4.95 -2.46 1.42
CA ASP A 25 -4.86 -1.08 1.90
C ASP A 25 -4.24 -0.13 0.87
N SER A 26 -3.35 -0.63 0.01
CA SER A 26 -2.72 0.14 -1.08
C SER A 26 -2.15 -0.77 -2.15
N CYS A 27 -1.90 -0.21 -3.33
CA CYS A 27 -1.25 -0.88 -4.44
C CYS A 27 -0.23 0.06 -5.11
N LEU A 28 0.99 -0.45 -5.30
CA LEU A 28 2.12 0.22 -5.97
C LEU A 28 2.31 -0.37 -7.38
N SER A 29 2.76 0.45 -8.32
CA SER A 29 3.07 0.00 -9.68
C SER A 29 4.57 -0.19 -9.90
N LYS A 30 4.95 -1.24 -10.63
CA LYS A 30 6.33 -1.47 -11.07
C LYS A 30 6.68 -0.57 -12.27
N PRO A 31 7.95 -0.14 -12.38
CA PRO A 31 9.03 -0.37 -11.43
C PRO A 31 8.83 0.49 -10.16
N VAL A 32 8.94 -0.14 -8.99
CA VAL A 32 8.82 0.58 -7.72
C VAL A 32 10.20 1.15 -7.37
N THR A 33 10.25 2.42 -7.01
CA THR A 33 11.48 3.07 -6.54
C THR A 33 11.60 2.98 -5.02
N LEU A 34 12.84 3.07 -4.52
CA LEU A 34 13.09 3.10 -3.07
C LEU A 34 12.36 4.26 -2.37
N ASP A 35 12.23 5.40 -3.04
CA ASP A 35 11.52 6.56 -2.49
C ASP A 35 10.03 6.27 -2.27
N VAL A 36 9.38 5.64 -3.26
CA VAL A 36 7.97 5.23 -3.18
C VAL A 36 7.76 4.20 -2.07
N ILE A 37 8.67 3.23 -1.94
CA ILE A 37 8.62 2.24 -0.85
C ILE A 37 8.75 2.95 0.50
N LYS A 38 9.74 3.83 0.64
CA LYS A 38 10.02 4.55 1.88
C LYS A 38 8.81 5.39 2.31
N GLN A 39 8.24 6.18 1.40
CA GLN A 39 7.04 6.97 1.70
C GLN A 39 5.87 6.08 2.13
N THR A 40 5.61 5.00 1.38
CA THR A 40 4.50 4.09 1.68
C THR A 40 4.69 3.45 3.07
N LEU A 41 5.88 2.90 3.34
CA LEU A 41 6.20 2.30 4.63
C LEU A 41 6.11 3.29 5.79
N THR A 42 6.55 4.55 5.61
CA THR A 42 6.41 5.58 6.64
C THR A 42 4.96 5.80 7.02
N VAL A 43 4.05 5.92 6.04
CA VAL A 43 2.61 6.12 6.30
C VAL A 43 2.01 4.93 7.06
N TYR A 44 2.29 3.70 6.61
CA TYR A 44 1.73 2.50 7.26
C TYR A 44 2.37 2.20 8.61
N ALA A 45 3.65 2.51 8.81
CA ALA A 45 4.32 2.36 10.11
C ALA A 45 3.64 3.23 11.17
N GLU A 46 3.34 4.49 10.85
CA GLU A 46 2.61 5.39 11.76
C GLU A 46 1.19 4.90 12.04
N ARG A 47 0.49 4.41 11.01
CA ARG A 47 -0.87 3.85 11.17
C ARG A 47 -0.87 2.62 12.08
N VAL A 48 0.11 1.72 11.92
CA VAL A 48 0.24 0.51 12.75
C VAL A 48 0.61 0.85 14.19
N ARG A 49 1.49 1.84 14.42
CA ARG A 49 1.85 2.30 15.77
C ARG A 49 0.62 2.82 16.52
N LYS A 50 -0.13 3.74 15.91
CA LYS A 50 -1.36 4.29 16.51
C LYS A 50 -2.40 3.22 16.81
N SER A 51 -2.57 2.25 15.91
CA SER A 51 -3.51 1.15 16.11
C SER A 51 -3.11 0.18 17.23
N ARG A 52 -1.85 0.19 17.69
CA ARG A 52 -1.38 -0.64 18.81
C ARG A 52 -1.45 0.08 20.15
N GLU A 53 -1.48 1.41 20.13
CA GLU A 53 -1.57 2.28 21.31
C GLU A 53 -3.03 2.55 21.73
N SER A 54 -4.00 2.20 20.88
CA SER A 54 -5.45 2.21 21.16
C SER A 54 -5.97 0.81 21.42
#